data_AF-A0A431PUC5-F1
#
_entry.id   AF-A0A431PUC5-F1
#
_cell.length_a   1.000
_cell.length_b   1.000
_cell.length_c   1.000
_cell.angle_alpha   90.00
_cell.angle_beta   90.00
_cell.angle_gamma   90.00
#
_symmetry.space_group_name_H-M   'P 1'
#
loop_
_entity.id
_entity.type
_entity.pdbx_description
1 polymer ?
#
loop_
_entity_poly.entity_id
_entity_poly.type
_entity_poly.pdbx_seq_one_letter_code
_entity_poly.pdbx_strand_id
1 'polypeptide(L)'
;MNRADLLAALASARATVSALEQALAELDGVTAIPPARRPDPDIYVDTSVAMKMAKVSHSTITRWSRRYGIGHQLPSRQWRVSRRALLAFLEARDRGEIDEIGDVPRVPMATFFDEA
;
A
#
# COMPACT_ATOMS: atom_id res chain seq x y z
N MET A 1 -29.39 -35.66 -40.66
CA MET A 1 -28.05 -35.09 -40.43
C MET A 1 -27.05 -36.08 -40.98
N ASN A 2 -26.35 -35.72 -42.06
CA ASN A 2 -25.50 -36.66 -42.79
C ASN A 2 -24.07 -36.62 -42.23
N ARG A 3 -23.29 -37.68 -42.48
CA ARG A 3 -21.90 -37.81 -42.00
C ARG A 3 -21.02 -36.61 -42.39
N ALA A 4 -21.27 -36.02 -43.55
CA ALA A 4 -20.58 -34.81 -44.01
C ALA A 4 -20.87 -33.59 -43.12
N ASP A 5 -22.13 -33.41 -42.69
CA ASP A 5 -22.54 -32.32 -41.79
C ASP A 5 -21.91 -32.48 -40.40
N LEU A 6 -21.83 -33.72 -39.91
CA LEU A 6 -21.17 -34.05 -38.65
C LEU A 6 -19.66 -33.75 -38.66
N LEU A 7 -18.99 -34.05 -39.77
CA LEU A 7 -17.55 -33.75 -39.92
C LEU A 7 -17.30 -32.24 -40.05
N ALA A 8 -18.17 -31.52 -40.75
CA ALA A 8 -18.10 -30.06 -40.85
C ALA A 8 -18.34 -29.39 -39.49
N ALA A 9 -19.32 -29.87 -38.71
CA ALA A 9 -19.58 -29.39 -37.36
C ALA A 9 -18.41 -29.67 -36.41
N LEU A 10 -17.78 -30.85 -36.51
CA LEU A 10 -16.62 -31.20 -35.69
C LEU A 10 -15.39 -30.34 -36.03
N ALA A 11 -15.16 -30.05 -37.31
CA ALA A 11 -14.09 -29.16 -37.75
C ALA A 11 -14.31 -27.73 -37.25
N SER A 12 -15.55 -27.23 -37.32
CA SER A 12 -15.92 -25.93 -36.77
C SER A 12 -15.73 -25.86 -35.25
N ALA A 13 -16.14 -26.90 -34.53
CA ALA A 13 -15.95 -26.98 -33.07
C ALA A 13 -14.46 -26.99 -32.69
N ARG A 14 -13.63 -27.69 -33.46
CA ARG A 14 -12.17 -27.70 -33.24
C ARG A 14 -11.54 -26.34 -33.48
N ALA A 15 -11.97 -25.61 -34.50
CA ALA A 15 -11.51 -24.25 -34.75
C ALA A 15 -11.87 -23.28 -33.61
N THR A 16 -13.08 -23.40 -33.05
CA THR A 16 -13.49 -22.57 -31.90
C THR A 16 -12.68 -22.85 -30.64
N VAL A 17 -12.32 -24.12 -30.39
CA VAL A 17 -11.47 -24.48 -29.24
C VAL A 17 -10.05 -23.90 -29.41
N SER A 18 -9.47 -24.02 -30.60
CA SER A 18 -8.15 -23.44 -30.88
C SER A 18 -8.11 -21.91 -30.72
N ALA A 19 -9.18 -21.21 -31.10
CA ALA A 19 -9.29 -19.76 -30.91
C ALA A 19 -9.40 -19.37 -29.43
N LEU A 20 -10.10 -20.18 -28.63
CA LEU A 20 -10.20 -19.98 -27.17
C LEU A 20 -8.87 -20.22 -26.46
N GLU A 21 -8.13 -21.26 -26.86
CA GLU A 21 -6.78 -21.54 -26.34
C GLU A 21 -5.81 -20.41 -26.66
N GLN A 22 -5.89 -19.83 -27.86
CA GLN A 22 -5.06 -18.70 -28.26
C GLN A 22 -5.40 -17.42 -27.48
N ALA A 23 -6.68 -17.14 -27.25
CA ALA A 23 -7.11 -16.02 -26.40
C ALA A 23 -6.69 -16.20 -24.93
N LEU A 24 -6.68 -17.44 -24.42
CA LEU A 24 -6.19 -17.74 -23.07
C LEU A 24 -4.68 -17.53 -22.95
N ALA A 25 -3.90 -17.95 -23.95
CA ALA A 25 -2.46 -17.72 -23.99
C ALA A 25 -2.09 -16.23 -24.08
N GLU A 26 -2.88 -15.43 -24.80
CA GLU A 26 -2.74 -13.96 -24.85
C GLU A 26 -3.04 -13.32 -23.49
N LEU A 27 -4.03 -13.82 -22.75
CA LEU A 27 -4.33 -13.38 -21.38
C LEU A 27 -3.22 -13.77 -20.40
N ASP A 28 -2.71 -14.99 -20.47
CA ASP A 28 -1.61 -15.47 -19.61
C ASP A 28 -0.31 -14.68 -19.86
N GLY A 29 -0.05 -14.27 -21.12
CA GLY A 29 1.06 -13.39 -21.47
C GLY A 29 0.97 -11.97 -20.87
N VAL A 30 -0.24 -11.50 -20.55
CA VAL A 30 -0.50 -10.21 -19.90
C VAL A 30 -0.50 -10.34 -18.37
N THR A 31 -0.66 -11.56 -17.84
CA THR A 31 -0.77 -11.82 -16.40
C THR A 31 0.59 -12.06 -15.74
N ALA A 32 1.62 -11.34 -16.19
CA ALA A 32 2.77 -11.08 -15.33
C ALA A 32 2.33 -10.04 -14.28
N ILE A 33 1.49 -10.46 -13.33
CA ILE A 33 1.24 -9.67 -12.12
C ILE A 33 2.63 -9.50 -11.49
N PRO A 34 3.23 -8.30 -11.52
CA PRO A 34 4.52 -8.10 -10.88
C PRO A 34 4.36 -8.57 -9.44
N PRO A 35 5.30 -9.36 -8.89
CA PRO A 35 5.16 -9.87 -7.54
C PRO A 35 4.85 -8.68 -6.65
N ALA A 36 3.68 -8.73 -5.99
CA ALA A 36 3.23 -7.65 -5.12
C ALA A 36 4.40 -7.34 -4.18
N ARG A 37 5.07 -6.20 -4.41
CA ARG A 37 6.21 -5.77 -3.61
C ARG A 37 5.67 -5.75 -2.19
N ARG A 38 6.14 -6.68 -1.34
CA ARG A 38 5.83 -6.62 0.09
C ARG A 38 6.19 -5.21 0.53
N PRO A 39 5.28 -4.46 1.18
CA PRO A 39 5.61 -3.13 1.65
C PRO A 39 6.85 -3.26 2.54
N ASP A 40 7.89 -2.49 2.23
CA ASP A 40 9.12 -2.50 3.01
C ASP A 40 8.77 -2.36 4.49
N PRO A 41 9.35 -3.21 5.38
CA PRO A 41 9.04 -3.16 6.80
C PRO A 41 9.34 -1.76 7.32
N ASP A 42 8.35 -1.14 7.95
CA ASP A 42 8.48 0.24 8.44
C ASP A 42 9.51 0.30 9.56
N ILE A 43 10.37 1.32 9.51
CA ILE A 43 11.44 1.51 10.48
C ILE A 43 10.96 2.51 11.53
N TYR A 44 10.87 2.05 12.77
CA TYR A 44 10.59 2.93 13.91
C TYR A 44 11.88 3.51 14.47
N VAL A 45 11.94 4.84 14.53
CA VAL A 45 13.06 5.60 15.08
C VAL A 45 12.64 6.28 16.38
N ASP A 46 13.57 6.57 17.29
CA ASP A 46 13.22 7.42 18.44
C ASP A 46 13.30 8.92 18.12
N THR A 47 12.73 9.70 19.04
CA THR A 47 12.45 11.12 18.86
C THR A 47 13.69 11.92 18.45
N SER A 48 14.87 11.56 18.96
CA SER A 48 16.13 12.25 18.65
C SER A 48 16.49 12.16 17.16
N VAL A 49 16.24 11.00 16.53
CA VAL A 49 16.45 10.79 15.10
C VAL A 49 15.36 11.49 14.30
N ALA A 50 14.10 11.38 14.73
CA ALA A 50 12.98 12.07 14.09
C ALA A 50 13.17 13.60 14.07
N MET A 51 13.70 14.20 15.13
CA MET A 51 14.05 15.62 15.20
C MET A 51 15.07 16.01 14.13
N LYS A 52 16.11 15.20 13.93
CA LYS A 52 17.14 15.46 12.90
C LYS A 52 16.56 15.37 11.50
N MET A 53 15.65 14.42 11.25
CA MET A 53 14.98 14.25 9.96
C MET A 53 14.06 15.43 9.64
N ALA A 54 13.22 15.82 10.60
CA ALA A 54 12.21 16.87 10.42
C ALA A 54 12.75 18.29 10.68
N LYS A 55 13.95 18.42 11.24
CA LYS A 55 14.56 19.69 11.67
C LYS A 55 13.66 20.49 12.62
N VAL A 56 12.95 19.80 13.51
CA VAL A 56 12.06 20.40 14.51
C VAL A 56 12.41 19.99 15.94
N SER A 57 11.81 20.69 16.90
CA SER A 57 12.01 20.42 18.33
C SER A 57 11.45 19.07 18.76
N HIS A 58 11.93 18.57 19.90
CA HIS A 58 11.42 17.33 20.49
C HIS A 58 9.92 17.42 20.77
N SER A 59 9.45 18.51 21.38
CA SER A 59 8.04 18.71 21.74
C SER A 59 7.14 18.74 20.50
N THR A 60 7.63 19.29 19.39
CA THR A 60 6.93 19.26 18.10
C THR A 60 6.72 17.82 17.63
N ILE A 61 7.76 16.97 17.64
CA ILE A 61 7.63 15.56 17.26
C ILE A 61 6.65 14.82 18.17
N THR A 62 6.73 15.03 19.49
CA THR A 62 5.79 14.40 20.43
C THR A 62 4.34 14.81 20.15
N ARG A 63 4.13 16.11 19.90
CA ARG A 63 2.81 16.66 19.55
C ARG A 63 2.30 16.08 18.25
N TRP A 64 3.13 16.01 17.21
CA TRP A 64 2.76 15.42 15.93
C TRP A 64 2.45 13.93 16.04
N SER A 65 3.26 13.18 16.79
CA SER A 65 3.03 11.76 17.03
C SER A 65 1.68 11.52 17.70
N ARG A 66 1.33 12.36 18.69
CA ARG A 66 0.03 12.28 19.39
C ARG A 66 -1.15 12.72 18.53
N ARG A 67 -0.99 13.76 17.70
CA ARG A 67 -2.08 14.36 16.93
C ARG A 67 -2.37 13.61 15.64
N TYR A 68 -1.32 13.26 14.89
CA TYR A 68 -1.41 12.71 13.54
C TYR A 68 -1.14 11.19 13.48
N GLY A 69 -0.83 10.55 14.61
CA GLY A 69 -0.61 9.09 14.66
C GLY A 69 0.67 8.62 13.99
N ILE A 70 1.64 9.51 13.75
CA ILE A 70 2.93 9.16 13.11
C ILE A 70 3.88 8.39 14.04
N GLY A 71 3.51 8.18 15.30
CA GLY A 71 4.29 7.44 16.28
C GLY A 71 3.44 6.95 17.44
N HIS A 72 4.01 6.06 18.26
CA HIS A 72 3.39 5.52 19.45
C HIS A 72 4.28 5.69 20.68
N GLN A 73 3.64 5.72 21.85
CA GLN A 73 4.34 5.77 23.12
C GLN A 73 4.53 4.34 23.66
N LEU A 74 5.77 3.97 23.96
CA LEU A 74 6.12 2.73 24.62
C LEU A 74 5.74 2.76 26.11
N PRO A 75 5.62 1.60 26.79
CA PRO A 75 5.40 1.54 28.24
C PRO A 75 6.43 2.33 29.06
N SER A 76 7.66 2.46 28.55
CA SER A 76 8.74 3.27 29.12
C SER A 76 8.53 4.79 29.00
N ARG A 77 7.38 5.24 28.48
CA ARG A 77 7.03 6.62 28.13
C ARG A 77 7.85 7.23 26.99
N GLN A 78 8.76 6.48 26.38
CA GLN A 78 9.51 6.91 25.20
C GLN A 78 8.64 6.84 23.94
N TRP A 79 8.82 7.77 23.01
CA TRP A 79 8.12 7.76 21.74
C TRP A 79 8.95 7.06 20.66
N ARG A 80 8.27 6.23 19.86
CA ARG A 80 8.80 5.62 18.64
C ARG A 80 7.98 6.15 17.46
N VAL A 81 8.67 6.72 16.49
CA VAL A 81 8.07 7.39 15.33
C VAL A 81 8.31 6.51 14.10
N SER A 82 7.25 6.24 13.34
CA SER A 82 7.38 5.57 12.04
C SER A 82 8.10 6.51 11.09
N ARG A 83 9.23 6.05 10.53
CA ARG A 83 9.99 6.81 9.55
C ARG A 83 9.14 7.12 8.32
N ARG A 84 8.37 6.14 7.86
CA ARG A 84 7.51 6.29 6.67
C ARG A 84 6.40 7.30 6.92
N ALA A 85 5.71 7.21 8.06
CA ALA A 85 4.64 8.14 8.41
C ALA A 85 5.16 9.56 8.63
N LEU A 86 6.33 9.72 9.24
CA LEU A 86 6.98 11.03 9.40
C LEU A 86 7.31 11.67 8.04
N LEU A 87 7.86 10.91 7.10
CA LEU A 87 8.19 11.43 5.77
C LEU A 87 6.93 11.81 4.98
N ALA A 88 5.90 10.95 5.00
CA ALA A 88 4.62 11.25 4.36
C ALA A 88 3.95 12.49 4.96
N PHE A 89 4.03 12.66 6.28
CA PHE A 89 3.56 13.85 6.97
C PHE A 89 4.30 15.12 6.54
N LEU A 90 5.63 15.07 6.45
CA LEU A 90 6.44 16.21 6.02
C LEU A 90 6.12 16.59 4.57
N GLU A 91 5.98 15.60 3.68
CA GLU A 91 5.59 15.84 2.30
C GLU A 91 4.21 16.50 2.20
N ALA A 92 3.20 15.98 2.93
CA ALA A 92 1.87 16.57 2.97
C ALA A 92 1.88 18.00 3.55
N ARG A 93 2.70 18.25 4.57
CA ARG A 93 2.90 19.58 5.15
C ARG A 93 3.52 20.55 4.14
N ASP A 94 4.54 20.12 3.41
CA ASP A 94 5.23 20.95 2.42
C ASP A 94 4.33 21.23 1.19
N ARG A 95 3.36 20.36 0.90
CA ARG A 95 2.29 20.61 -0.08
C ARG A 95 1.16 21.52 0.43
N GLY A 96 1.15 21.87 1.72
CA GLY A 96 0.12 22.70 2.35
C GLY A 96 -1.18 21.95 2.68
N GLU A 97 -1.16 20.62 2.74
CA GLU A 97 -2.35 19.80 3.08
C GLU A 97 -2.58 19.70 4.59
N ILE A 98 -1.56 20.03 5.39
CA ILE A 98 -1.60 19.95 6.85
C ILE A 98 -1.26 21.32 7.44
N ASP A 99 -2.28 22.01 7.94
CA ASP A 99 -2.09 23.25 8.69
C ASP A 99 -1.72 22.94 10.15
N GLU A 100 -0.49 23.29 10.52
CA GLU A 100 0.03 23.08 11.89
C GLU A 100 -0.71 23.92 12.96
N ILE A 101 -1.51 24.90 12.50
CA ILE A 101 -2.23 25.90 13.27
C ILE A 101 -3.73 25.54 13.42
N GLY A 102 -4.30 24.76 12.49
CA GLY A 102 -5.72 24.40 12.44
C GLY A 102 -5.99 22.95 12.83
N ASP A 103 -7.25 22.60 13.04
CA ASP A 103 -7.69 21.24 13.34
C ASP A 103 -7.61 20.36 12.08
N VAL A 104 -6.80 19.30 12.11
CA VAL A 104 -6.58 18.41 10.96
C VAL A 104 -7.09 17.01 11.33
N PRO A 105 -7.84 16.33 10.45
CA PRO A 105 -8.39 15.01 10.71
C PRO A 105 -7.27 13.98 10.98
N ARG A 106 -7.49 13.14 12.00
CA ARG A 106 -6.61 12.01 12.34
C ARG A 106 -6.41 11.12 11.10
N VAL A 107 -5.17 10.87 10.74
CA VAL A 107 -4.83 9.79 9.79
C VAL A 107 -5.30 8.48 10.44
N PRO A 108 -6.17 7.68 9.80
CA PRO A 108 -6.59 6.42 10.36
C PRO A 108 -5.39 5.49 10.45
N MET A 109 -5.00 5.18 11.69
CA MET A 109 -3.96 4.22 11.99
C MET A 109 -4.48 2.85 11.54
N ALA A 110 -3.86 2.26 10.51
CA ALA A 110 -4.18 0.90 10.10
C ALA A 110 -3.97 -0.03 11.31
N THR A 111 -5.08 -0.51 11.86
CA THR A 111 -5.12 -1.49 12.95
C THR A 111 -4.56 -2.80 12.42
N PHE A 112 -3.26 -3.01 12.57
CA PHE A 112 -2.63 -4.31 12.35
C PHE A 112 -2.58 -5.08 13.67
N PHE A 113 -3.73 -5.40 14.26
CA PHE A 113 -3.82 -6.42 15.33
C PHE A 113 -5.29 -6.81 15.51
N ASP A 114 -5.69 -7.91 14.87
CA ASP A 114 -6.65 -8.88 15.43
C ASP A 114 -6.52 -10.21 14.66
N GLU A 115 -5.81 -11.16 15.25
CA GLU A 115 -6.19 -12.59 15.25
C GLU A 115 -5.29 -13.28 16.28
N ALA A 116 -5.90 -13.65 17.40
CA ALA A 116 -5.37 -14.53 18.44
C ALA A 116 -6.06 -15.90 18.32
#